data_AF-A0A0E2H480-F1
#
_entry.id   AF-A0A0E2H480-F1
#
_cell.length_a   1.000
_cell.length_b   1.000
_cell.length_c   1.000
_cell.angle_alpha   90.00
_cell.angle_beta   90.00
_cell.angle_gamma   90.00
#
_symmetry.space_group_name_H-M   'P 1'
#
loop_
_entity.id
_entity.type
_entity.pdbx_description
1 polymer ?
#
loop_
_entity_poly.entity_id
_entity_poly.type
_entity_poly.pdbx_seq_one_letter_code
_entity_poly.pdbx_strand_id
1 'polypeptide(L)'
;MKELEKMQSEQEKVQKQIRQLENRQKILLNRQSDMERRARTRRLIEHGAILESIFPALAGLSGEEARAFLLAISRLPGVPELPKKEPKSGGTE
;
A
#
# COMPACT_ATOMS: atom_id res chain seq x y z
N MET A 1 48.86 4.02 -23.49
CA MET A 1 47.98 3.15 -24.30
C MET A 1 47.29 2.10 -23.42
N LYS A 2 47.99 1.10 -22.87
CA LYS A 2 47.38 0.01 -22.05
C LYS A 2 46.61 0.45 -20.81
N GLU A 3 47.05 1.50 -20.10
CA GLU A 3 46.35 1.97 -18.89
C GLU A 3 45.03 2.69 -19.20
N LEU A 4 44.97 3.43 -20.32
CA LEU A 4 43.74 4.08 -20.78
C LEU A 4 42.67 3.06 -21.18
N GLU A 5 43.06 2.00 -21.88
CA GLU A 5 42.15 0.88 -22.22
C GLU A 5 41.64 0.18 -20.95
N LYS A 6 42.51 0.00 -19.95
CA LYS A 6 42.13 -0.62 -18.68
C LYS A 6 41.13 0.26 -17.92
N MET A 7 41.39 1.55 -17.80
CA MET A 7 40.47 2.53 -17.20
C MET A 7 39.11 2.61 -17.92
N GLN A 8 39.11 2.58 -19.26
CA GLN A 8 37.88 2.56 -20.04
C GLN A 8 37.06 1.28 -19.79
N SER A 9 37.73 0.12 -19.72
CA SER A 9 37.07 -1.15 -19.41
C SER A 9 36.47 -1.17 -17.99
N GLU A 10 37.13 -0.52 -17.03
CA GLU A 10 36.66 -0.38 -15.65
C GLU A 10 35.46 0.58 -15.60
N GLN A 11 35.50 1.71 -16.32
CA GLN A 11 34.36 2.62 -16.46
C GLN A 11 33.14 1.92 -17.05
N GLU A 12 33.30 1.13 -18.11
CA GLU A 12 32.19 0.38 -18.71
C GLU A 12 31.56 -0.63 -17.73
N LYS A 13 32.40 -1.33 -16.94
CA LYS A 13 31.93 -2.25 -15.91
C LYS A 13 31.14 -1.53 -14.82
N VAL A 14 31.65 -0.40 -14.34
CA VAL A 14 30.97 0.43 -13.35
C VAL A 14 29.64 0.97 -13.88
N GLN A 15 29.60 1.45 -15.13
CA GLN A 15 28.35 1.90 -15.76
C GLN A 15 27.32 0.78 -15.88
N LYS A 16 27.74 -0.43 -16.25
CA LYS A 16 26.84 -1.61 -16.28
C LYS A 16 26.32 -1.95 -14.89
N GLN A 17 27.16 -1.88 -13.85
CA GLN A 17 26.74 -2.10 -12.47
C GLN A 17 25.75 -1.03 -12.00
N ILE A 18 25.97 0.24 -12.31
CA ILE A 18 25.03 1.33 -11.98
C ILE A 18 23.65 1.04 -12.59
N ARG A 19 23.59 0.72 -13.90
CA ARG A 19 22.32 0.36 -14.56
C ARG A 19 21.64 -0.86 -13.93
N GLN A 20 22.42 -1.86 -13.51
CA GLN A 20 21.88 -3.04 -12.82
C GLN A 20 21.30 -2.68 -11.45
N LEU A 21 21.98 -1.81 -10.70
CA LEU A 21 21.52 -1.35 -9.39
C LEU A 21 20.26 -0.48 -9.50
N GLU A 22 20.20 0.43 -10.47
CA GLU A 22 19.00 1.23 -10.76
C GLU A 22 17.79 0.34 -11.09
N ASN A 23 17.99 -0.69 -11.92
CA ASN A 23 16.94 -1.65 -12.22
C ASN A 23 16.49 -2.45 -10.98
N ARG A 24 17.42 -2.87 -10.12
CA ARG A 24 17.09 -3.53 -8.86
C ARG A 24 16.30 -2.61 -7.93
N GLN A 25 16.72 -1.36 -7.79
CA GLN A 25 16.02 -0.36 -6.98
C GLN A 25 14.58 -0.16 -7.47
N LYS A 26 14.38 0.00 -8.78
CA LYS A 26 13.05 0.12 -9.38
C LYS A 26 12.16 -1.10 -9.07
N ILE A 27 12.70 -2.31 -9.18
CA ILE A 27 11.97 -3.54 -8.85
C ILE A 27 11.57 -3.57 -7.37
N LEU A 28 12.48 -3.17 -6.47
CA LEU A 28 12.21 -3.15 -5.04
C LEU A 28 11.10 -2.13 -4.68
N LEU A 29 11.15 -0.92 -5.26
CA LEU A 29 10.10 0.10 -5.07
C LEU A 29 8.74 -0.39 -5.56
N ASN A 30 8.69 -1.01 -6.74
CA ASN A 30 7.45 -1.58 -7.27
C ASN A 30 6.88 -2.66 -6.34
N ARG A 31 7.74 -3.59 -5.87
CA ARG A 31 7.33 -4.63 -4.91
C ARG A 31 6.78 -4.06 -3.62
N GLN A 32 7.41 -3.01 -3.08
CA GLN A 32 6.91 -2.34 -1.88
C GLN A 32 5.50 -1.78 -2.11
N SER A 33 5.29 -1.06 -3.22
CA SER A 33 3.98 -0.51 -3.55
C SER A 33 2.91 -1.58 -3.74
N ASP A 34 3.27 -2.73 -4.33
CA ASP A 34 2.37 -3.87 -4.50
C ASP A 34 2.04 -4.54 -3.16
N MET A 35 3.02 -4.66 -2.27
CA MET A 35 2.79 -5.17 -0.91
C MET A 35 1.83 -4.28 -0.12
N GLU A 36 1.99 -2.96 -0.19
CA GLU A 36 1.09 -2.00 0.44
C GLU A 36 -0.33 -2.10 -0.11
N ARG A 37 -0.48 -2.20 -1.44
CA ARG A 37 -1.78 -2.41 -2.09
C ARG A 37 -2.43 -3.72 -1.63
N ARG A 38 -1.68 -4.81 -1.59
CA ARG A 38 -2.18 -6.13 -1.12
C ARG A 38 -2.59 -6.09 0.34
N ALA A 39 -1.80 -5.46 1.21
CA ALA A 39 -2.13 -5.28 2.62
C ALA A 39 -3.42 -4.46 2.79
N ARG A 40 -3.59 -3.39 2.00
CA ARG A 40 -4.83 -2.61 1.97
C ARG A 40 -6.03 -3.46 1.53
N THR A 41 -5.92 -4.19 0.42
CA THR A 41 -7.00 -5.05 -0.08
C THR A 41 -7.38 -6.11 0.94
N ARG A 42 -6.39 -6.78 1.55
CA ARG A 42 -6.62 -7.77 2.59
C ARG A 42 -7.38 -7.20 3.78
N ARG A 43 -6.96 -6.04 4.30
CA ARG A 43 -7.67 -5.33 5.39
C ARG A 43 -9.12 -5.01 5.01
N LEU A 44 -9.36 -4.54 3.79
CA LEU A 44 -10.71 -4.21 3.32
C LEU A 44 -11.61 -5.45 3.24
N ILE A 45 -11.09 -6.58 2.77
CA ILE A 45 -11.82 -7.86 2.71
C ILE A 45 -12.10 -8.38 4.12
N GLU A 46 -11.10 -8.38 5.00
CA GLU A 46 -11.28 -8.83 6.40
C GLU A 46 -12.35 -8.00 7.11
N HIS A 47 -12.31 -6.67 6.97
CA HIS A 47 -13.34 -5.79 7.54
C HIS A 47 -14.72 -6.00 6.89
N GLY A 48 -14.76 -6.20 5.56
CA GLY A 48 -16.00 -6.51 4.84
C GLY A 48 -16.64 -7.81 5.33
N ALA A 49 -15.85 -8.87 5.50
CA ALA A 49 -16.31 -10.15 6.02
C ALA A 49 -16.89 -10.04 7.45
N ILE A 50 -16.26 -9.22 8.31
CA ILE A 50 -16.81 -8.93 9.65
C ILE A 50 -18.19 -8.25 9.52
N LEU A 51 -18.31 -7.24 8.65
CA LEU A 51 -19.58 -6.55 8.44
C LEU A 51 -20.67 -7.47 7.88
N GLU A 52 -20.36 -8.33 6.91
CA GLU A 52 -21.30 -9.30 6.35
C GLU A 52 -21.73 -10.36 7.38
N SER A 53 -20.83 -10.78 8.27
CA SER A 53 -21.18 -11.73 9.34
C SER A 53 -22.17 -11.16 10.36
N ILE A 54 -22.11 -9.84 10.62
CA ILE A 54 -23.04 -9.15 11.53
C ILE A 54 -24.34 -8.79 10.80
N PHE A 55 -24.22 -8.37 9.53
CA PHE A 55 -25.33 -7.92 8.70
C PHE A 55 -25.33 -8.67 7.36
N PRO A 56 -25.86 -9.90 7.29
CA PRO A 56 -25.87 -10.69 6.06
C PRO A 56 -26.57 -9.97 4.88
N ALA A 57 -27.55 -9.10 5.19
CA ALA A 57 -28.24 -8.29 4.19
C ALA A 57 -27.33 -7.32 3.43
N LEU A 58 -26.17 -6.92 3.99
CA LEU A 58 -25.22 -6.02 3.33
C LEU A 58 -24.61 -6.62 2.06
N ALA A 59 -24.50 -7.95 1.98
CA ALA A 59 -23.92 -8.63 0.81
C ALA A 59 -24.74 -8.39 -0.48
N GLY A 60 -26.04 -8.11 -0.35
CA GLY A 60 -26.93 -7.82 -1.47
C GLY A 60 -27.07 -6.33 -1.80
N LEU A 61 -26.51 -5.44 -0.98
CA LEU A 61 -26.62 -3.99 -1.17
C LEU A 61 -25.53 -3.45 -2.08
N SER A 62 -25.83 -2.36 -2.78
CA SER A 62 -24.81 -1.56 -3.43
C SER A 62 -23.87 -0.92 -2.40
N GLY A 63 -22.66 -0.55 -2.83
CA GLY A 63 -21.69 0.11 -1.95
C GLY A 63 -22.20 1.45 -1.38
N GLU A 64 -23.09 2.14 -2.12
CA GLU A 64 -23.69 3.39 -1.67
C GLU A 64 -24.73 3.16 -0.56
N GLU A 65 -25.59 2.15 -0.73
CA GLU A 65 -26.58 1.76 0.27
C GLU A 65 -25.91 1.24 1.55
N ALA A 66 -24.89 0.40 1.42
CA ALA A 66 -24.11 -0.08 2.56
C ALA A 66 -23.43 1.09 3.30
N ARG A 67 -22.90 2.07 2.57
CA ARG A 67 -22.31 3.30 3.15
C ARG A 67 -23.37 4.13 3.87
N ALA A 68 -24.55 4.33 3.28
CA ALA A 68 -25.64 5.08 3.88
C ALA A 68 -26.12 4.42 5.18
N PHE A 69 -26.25 3.09 5.18
CA PHE A 69 -26.62 2.31 6.37
C PHE A 69 -25.58 2.46 7.49
N LEU A 70 -24.29 2.27 7.20
CA LEU A 70 -23.23 2.41 8.21
C LEU A 70 -23.12 3.85 8.75
N LEU A 71 -23.39 4.85 7.92
CA LEU A 71 -23.45 6.25 8.34
C LEU A 71 -24.67 6.56 9.22
N ALA A 72 -25.80 5.89 8.97
CA ALA A 72 -26.96 6.01 9.84
C ALA A 72 -26.67 5.40 11.22
N ILE A 73 -26.02 4.23 11.26
CA ILE A 73 -25.59 3.59 12.52
C ILE A 73 -24.68 4.50 13.33
N SER A 74 -23.67 5.12 12.70
CA SER A 74 -22.69 5.95 13.42
C SER A 74 -23.29 7.20 14.09
N ARG A 75 -24.53 7.58 13.73
CA ARG A 75 -25.25 8.72 14.31
C ARG A 75 -26.22 8.31 15.42
N LEU A 76 -26.42 7.02 15.65
CA LEU A 76 -27.32 6.54 16.70
C LEU A 76 -26.74 6.84 18.10
N PRO A 77 -27.59 7.23 19.07
CA PRO A 77 -27.14 7.43 20.44
C PRO A 77 -26.62 6.10 21.03
N GLY A 78 -25.49 6.15 21.73
CA GLY A 78 -24.88 4.99 22.37
C GLY A 78 -23.85 4.23 21.52
N VAL A 79 -23.63 4.63 20.26
CA VAL A 79 -22.51 4.11 19.47
C VAL A 79 -21.21 4.78 19.94
N PRO A 80 -20.20 4.02 20.41
CA PRO A 80 -18.95 4.59 20.88
C PRO A 80 -18.18 5.24 19.72
N GLU A 81 -17.53 6.37 20.00
CA GLU A 81 -16.64 7.01 19.02
C GLU A 81 -15.47 6.08 18.68
N LEU A 82 -15.16 5.98 17.39
CA LEU A 82 -13.98 5.25 16.96
C LEU A 82 -12.71 5.98 17.44
N PRO A 83 -11.68 5.26 17.90
CA PRO A 83 -10.44 5.88 18.32
C PRO A 83 -9.83 6.65 17.15
N LYS A 84 -9.58 7.94 17.37
CA LYS A 84 -8.87 8.79 16.40
C LYS A 84 -7.44 8.29 16.29
N LYS A 85 -7.08 7.67 15.17
CA LYS A 85 -5.66 7.45 14.85
C LYS A 85 -5.07 8.81 14.48
N GLU A 86 -4.14 9.30 15.28
CA GLU A 86 -3.28 10.40 14.88
C GLU A 86 -2.58 10.01 13.56
N PRO A 87 -2.50 10.92 12.57
CA PRO A 87 -1.67 10.66 11.41
C PRO A 87 -0.25 10.46 11.90
N LYS A 88 0.32 9.27 11.68
CA LYS A 88 1.77 9.10 11.86
C LYS A 88 2.41 10.09 10.89
N SER A 89 2.98 11.16 11.43
CA SER A 89 3.89 12.03 10.71
C SER A 89 4.91 11.13 10.03
N GLY A 90 4.91 11.13 8.70
CA GLY A 90 5.93 10.47 7.92
C GLY A 90 7.23 11.21 8.15
N GLY A 91 8.01 10.77 9.14
CA GLY A 91 9.38 11.16 9.30
C GLY A 91 10.20 10.57 8.15
N THR A 92 10.69 11.45 7.30
CA THR A 92 11.89 11.26 6.48
C THR A 92 12.50 12.64 6.34
N GLU A 93 13.42 12.93 7.27
CA GLU A 93 14.60 13.74 6.99
C GLU A 93 15.49 13.01 5.96
#